data_AF-A0A934NDS2-F1
#
_entry.id   AF-A0A934NDS2-F1
#
_cell.length_a   1.000
_cell.length_b   1.000
_cell.length_c   1.000
_cell.angle_alpha   90.00
_cell.angle_beta   90.00
_cell.angle_gamma   90.00
#
_symmetry.space_group_name_H-M   'P 1'
#
loop_
_entity.id
_entity.type
_entity.pdbx_description
1 polymer ?
#
loop_
_entity_poly.entity_id
_entity_poly.type
_entity_poly.pdbx_seq_one_letter_code
_entity_poly.pdbx_strand_id
1 'polypeptide(L)'
;MNTKIILNIKSVRLVFASLLCLCALVFISCSDDDDVIESESYFNIEENPTGIVTDIKGVSKSYTVRSNGAWQIVAQENVDWVKVFPSEGKDDGIFKFTVKENTTFDARSVNFAFIVDGKEQPILFRVDQEANVPFIILQDAADGISIPSAEGNVAIPVKANVDWNYTLENGDWLSEVEVSETKIVLLASKNRGDERSTKLIISSAGYPDLTKEVLITQSSGNVILEENFDWLNYGSTIFYTTSGETRMDSWTADEMARGWNSTVSEDAGNQKVVYARTGFLKLGKTGYGGDLISPALSALTEPTNVKVTFKAVPYKTKGGTEDDNNLKVSVVGPGTTSVNSFTVDNWPDYDEDPDSTDIWLKEESTYEFIIMGATAETQLRFLGGDFNLVGVGKGKNRIFLDDIKVKIIE
;
A
#
# COMPACT_ATOMS: atom_id res chain seq x y z
N MET A 1 -4.04 -96.73 5.48
CA MET A 1 -2.79 -96.86 4.71
C MET A 1 -1.73 -96.12 5.51
N ASN A 2 -0.94 -96.88 6.26
CA ASN A 2 0.40 -97.35 5.86
C ASN A 2 1.41 -96.20 5.92
N THR A 3 2.52 -96.24 6.65
CA THR A 3 3.18 -97.29 7.43
C THR A 3 4.32 -96.60 8.22
N LYS A 4 4.59 -97.14 9.42
CA LYS A 4 5.86 -97.26 10.19
C LYS A 4 7.14 -96.65 9.57
N ILE A 5 8.14 -96.24 10.37
CA ILE A 5 9.22 -97.10 10.92
C ILE A 5 9.99 -96.24 11.97
N ILE A 6 9.93 -96.51 13.29
CA ILE A 6 10.77 -97.37 14.16
C ILE A 6 12.29 -97.09 14.09
N LEU A 7 12.88 -96.99 15.29
CA LEU A 7 14.24 -97.41 15.74
C LEU A 7 15.10 -96.22 16.20
N ASN A 8 15.90 -96.27 17.26
CA ASN A 8 16.19 -97.17 18.39
C ASN A 8 17.39 -96.48 19.09
N ILE A 9 17.56 -96.43 20.41
CA ILE A 9 18.34 -97.38 21.25
C ILE A 9 19.11 -96.45 22.22
N LYS A 10 18.85 -96.55 23.53
CA LYS A 10 19.74 -97.12 24.58
C LYS A 10 21.07 -96.35 24.70
N SER A 11 21.63 -96.02 25.87
CA SER A 11 21.71 -96.77 27.14
C SER A 11 22.64 -95.97 28.09
N VAL A 12 22.39 -95.92 29.42
CA VAL A 12 23.22 -96.57 30.49
C VAL A 12 24.52 -95.78 30.82
N ARG A 13 24.99 -95.53 32.04
CA ARG A 13 24.72 -95.94 33.44
C ARG A 13 25.58 -95.00 34.34
N LEU A 14 25.09 -94.59 35.53
CA LEU A 14 25.55 -95.06 36.88
C LEU A 14 26.96 -94.52 37.25
N VAL A 15 27.18 -93.83 38.39
CA VAL A 15 27.40 -94.43 39.73
C VAL A 15 27.50 -93.32 40.80
N PHE A 16 26.67 -93.45 41.85
CA PHE A 16 26.91 -93.27 43.30
C PHE A 16 27.93 -92.25 43.85
N ALA A 17 27.48 -91.34 44.74
CA ALA A 17 27.47 -91.52 46.21
C ALA A 17 27.57 -90.17 47.00
N SER A 18 26.59 -89.97 47.88
CA SER A 18 26.72 -89.41 49.25
C SER A 18 26.95 -87.90 49.49
N LEU A 19 25.87 -87.27 49.98
CA LEU A 19 25.80 -86.48 51.23
C LEU A 19 26.48 -85.09 51.29
N LEU A 20 25.69 -84.01 51.11
CA LEU A 20 25.55 -82.95 52.12
C LEU A 20 24.42 -81.94 51.76
N CYS A 21 23.53 -81.76 52.73
CA CYS A 21 22.63 -80.64 53.03
C CYS A 21 22.05 -79.70 51.94
N LEU A 22 20.72 -79.55 52.08
CA LEU A 22 19.86 -78.42 51.69
C LEU A 22 19.51 -78.30 50.20
N CYS A 23 18.25 -78.61 49.85
CA CYS A 23 17.36 -77.83 48.96
C CYS A 23 16.06 -78.60 48.60
N ALA A 24 14.94 -77.86 48.63
CA ALA A 24 13.68 -77.97 47.87
C ALA A 24 12.97 -79.33 47.66
N LEU A 25 11.65 -79.36 47.91
CA LEU A 25 10.61 -79.37 46.86
C LEU A 25 9.22 -79.60 47.48
N VAL A 26 8.41 -78.56 47.51
CA VAL A 26 6.97 -78.68 47.27
C VAL A 26 6.74 -78.08 45.89
N PHE A 27 5.94 -78.79 45.09
CA PHE A 27 5.49 -78.48 43.74
C PHE A 27 5.47 -76.99 43.38
N ILE A 28 6.30 -76.59 42.42
CA ILE A 28 6.15 -75.33 41.69
C ILE A 28 5.72 -75.69 40.27
N SER A 29 4.43 -75.50 40.01
CA SER A 29 3.94 -75.18 38.67
C SER A 29 4.45 -73.79 38.35
N CYS A 30 5.14 -73.60 37.24
CA CYS A 30 5.43 -72.29 36.68
C CYS A 30 4.10 -71.51 36.54
N SER A 31 3.98 -70.39 37.24
CA SER A 31 3.48 -69.17 36.61
C SER A 31 4.73 -68.35 36.32
N ASP A 32 4.91 -67.96 35.08
CA ASP A 32 5.98 -67.08 34.65
C ASP A 32 6.03 -65.86 35.58
N ASP A 33 7.18 -65.64 36.22
CA ASP A 33 7.57 -64.33 36.72
C ASP A 33 7.81 -63.46 35.48
N ASP A 34 6.71 -62.94 34.90
CA ASP A 34 6.78 -61.71 34.13
C ASP A 34 7.02 -60.61 35.16
N ASP A 35 8.30 -60.31 35.42
CA ASP A 35 8.70 -58.98 35.85
C ASP A 35 8.24 -58.01 34.74
N VAL A 36 6.98 -57.58 34.83
CA VAL A 36 6.51 -56.40 34.13
C VAL A 36 7.34 -55.26 34.70
N ILE A 37 8.42 -54.92 34.02
CA ILE A 37 9.07 -53.63 34.19
C ILE A 37 7.96 -52.63 33.83
N GLU A 38 7.27 -52.09 34.84
CA GLU A 38 6.50 -50.86 34.67
C GLU A 38 7.51 -49.82 34.21
N SER A 39 7.60 -49.61 32.90
CA SER A 39 8.40 -48.51 32.37
C SER A 39 7.83 -47.24 32.99
N GLU A 40 8.64 -46.50 33.75
CA GLU A 40 8.19 -45.24 34.31
C GLU A 40 7.59 -44.37 33.20
N SER A 41 6.36 -43.86 33.43
CA SER A 41 5.70 -42.97 32.48
C SER A 41 6.57 -41.73 32.30
N TYR A 42 6.93 -41.41 31.07
CA TYR A 42 7.70 -40.22 30.73
C TYR A 42 6.89 -39.33 29.80
N PHE A 43 7.08 -38.02 29.98
CA PHE A 43 6.50 -37.00 29.12
C PHE A 43 7.44 -35.81 29.04
N ASN A 44 7.86 -35.46 27.83
CA ASN A 44 8.58 -34.22 27.59
C ASN A 44 8.18 -33.61 26.25
N ILE A 45 8.21 -32.29 26.18
CA ILE A 45 8.09 -31.56 24.92
C ILE A 45 9.52 -31.25 24.49
N GLU A 46 9.88 -31.55 23.24
CA GLU A 46 11.22 -31.24 22.73
C GLU A 46 11.53 -29.75 22.93
N GLU A 47 12.79 -29.44 23.26
CA GLU A 47 13.28 -28.08 23.58
C GLU A 47 12.74 -27.46 24.89
N ASN A 48 11.86 -28.16 25.63
CA ASN A 48 11.27 -27.70 26.89
C ASN A 48 10.69 -26.27 26.82
N PRO A 49 9.82 -25.97 25.85
CA PRO A 49 9.23 -24.64 25.71
C PRO A 49 8.37 -24.30 26.93
N THR A 50 8.48 -23.06 27.39
CA THR A 50 7.63 -22.51 28.47
C THR A 50 6.42 -21.75 27.93
N GLY A 51 6.25 -21.66 26.60
CA GLY A 51 5.17 -20.87 26.02
C GLY A 51 5.41 -20.33 24.61
N ILE A 52 4.56 -19.37 24.25
CA ILE A 52 4.59 -18.59 23.01
C ILE A 52 4.47 -17.12 23.40
N VAL A 53 5.35 -16.28 22.87
CA VAL A 53 5.18 -14.82 22.87
C VAL A 53 5.01 -14.41 21.42
N THR A 54 3.96 -13.64 21.11
CA THR A 54 3.66 -13.23 19.74
C THR A 54 3.12 -11.81 19.70
N ASP A 55 3.33 -11.16 18.56
CA ASP A 55 2.72 -9.87 18.25
C ASP A 55 1.21 -10.00 18.03
N ILE A 56 0.59 -8.88 17.66
CA ILE A 56 -0.84 -8.78 17.42
C ILE A 56 -1.33 -9.75 16.34
N LYS A 57 -0.53 -10.14 15.35
CA LYS A 57 -0.97 -11.01 14.24
C LYS A 57 -1.14 -12.46 14.67
N GLY A 58 -0.53 -12.84 15.79
CA GLY A 58 -0.52 -14.22 16.27
C GLY A 58 0.43 -15.09 15.46
N VAL A 59 0.44 -16.38 15.78
CA VAL A 59 1.42 -17.32 15.23
C VAL A 59 0.86 -18.74 15.19
N SER A 60 1.34 -19.54 14.25
CA SER A 60 1.18 -21.00 14.27
C SER A 60 2.53 -21.65 14.59
N LYS A 61 2.60 -22.43 15.67
CA LYS A 61 3.83 -23.10 16.09
C LYS A 61 3.56 -24.56 16.46
N SER A 62 4.35 -25.46 15.88
CA SER A 62 4.30 -26.90 16.14
C SER A 62 5.33 -27.30 17.16
N TYR A 63 5.01 -28.34 17.93
CA TYR A 63 5.88 -28.91 18.95
C TYR A 63 5.80 -30.44 18.87
N THR A 64 6.93 -31.09 19.12
CA THR A 64 7.01 -32.54 19.24
C THR A 64 6.92 -32.92 20.71
N VAL A 65 6.02 -33.83 21.03
CA VAL A 65 5.94 -34.48 22.33
C VAL A 65 6.59 -35.85 22.25
N ARG A 66 7.35 -36.20 23.29
CA ARG A 66 7.90 -37.52 23.53
C ARG A 66 7.22 -38.11 24.76
N SER A 67 6.52 -39.22 24.58
CA SER A 67 5.70 -39.85 25.63
C SER A 67 5.57 -41.35 25.40
N ASN A 68 5.42 -42.12 26.48
CA ASN A 68 4.93 -43.51 26.44
C ASN A 68 3.49 -43.65 27.00
N GLY A 69 2.90 -42.54 27.46
CA GLY A 69 1.54 -42.46 28.00
C GLY A 69 0.57 -41.66 27.11
N ALA A 70 -0.72 -41.74 27.43
CA ALA A 70 -1.74 -40.92 26.77
C ALA A 70 -1.68 -39.49 27.32
N TRP A 71 -1.64 -38.50 26.43
CA TRP A 71 -1.49 -37.10 26.80
C TRP A 71 -2.64 -36.24 26.28
N GLN A 72 -2.95 -35.17 27.02
CA GLN A 72 -3.94 -34.16 26.67
C GLN A 72 -3.42 -32.75 27.00
N ILE A 73 -3.85 -31.78 26.21
CA ILE A 73 -3.51 -30.36 26.34
C ILE A 73 -4.80 -29.60 26.60
N VAL A 74 -4.90 -28.99 27.78
CA VAL A 74 -6.13 -28.34 28.26
C VAL A 74 -5.82 -26.88 28.60
N ALA A 75 -6.60 -25.96 28.04
CA ALA A 75 -6.54 -24.56 28.46
C ALA A 75 -7.07 -24.43 29.90
N GLN A 76 -6.39 -23.66 30.74
CA GLN A 76 -6.80 -23.43 32.13
C GLN A 76 -7.97 -22.45 32.27
N GLU A 77 -8.39 -21.84 31.16
CA GLU A 77 -9.58 -21.00 31.07
C GLU A 77 -10.26 -21.20 29.72
N ASN A 78 -11.48 -20.67 29.57
CA ASN A 78 -12.17 -20.67 28.29
C ASN A 78 -11.46 -19.71 27.32
N VAL A 79 -10.79 -20.27 26.32
CA VAL A 79 -10.04 -19.52 25.30
C VAL A 79 -10.46 -19.92 23.89
N ASP A 80 -10.80 -18.93 23.06
CA ASP A 80 -11.23 -19.11 21.67
C ASP A 80 -10.22 -18.56 20.66
N TRP A 81 -9.25 -17.78 21.12
CA TRP A 81 -8.19 -17.15 20.34
C TRP A 81 -6.90 -17.98 20.25
N VAL A 82 -6.78 -19.05 21.02
CA VAL A 82 -5.74 -20.08 20.88
C VAL A 82 -6.39 -21.42 20.59
N LYS A 83 -5.96 -22.09 19.53
CA LYS A 83 -6.36 -23.46 19.21
C LYS A 83 -5.17 -24.41 19.25
N VAL A 84 -5.36 -25.60 19.81
CA VAL A 84 -4.37 -26.67 19.83
C VAL A 84 -4.90 -27.85 19.04
N PHE A 85 -4.09 -28.39 18.11
CA PHE A 85 -4.47 -29.57 17.33
C PHE A 85 -3.26 -30.44 16.93
N PRO A 86 -3.33 -31.76 17.10
CA PRO A 86 -4.25 -32.45 18.01
C PRO A 86 -4.06 -31.98 19.46
N SER A 87 -5.14 -31.89 20.23
CA SER A 87 -5.10 -31.54 21.66
C SER A 87 -4.94 -32.76 22.57
N GLU A 88 -4.91 -33.96 22.00
CA GLU A 88 -4.68 -35.22 22.70
C GLU A 88 -3.98 -36.22 21.80
N GLY A 89 -3.32 -37.19 22.40
CA GLY A 89 -2.64 -38.24 21.65
C GLY A 89 -2.16 -39.38 22.55
N LYS A 90 -1.48 -40.33 21.93
CA LYS A 90 -0.81 -41.45 22.58
C LYS A 90 0.58 -41.55 22.01
N ASP A 91 1.51 -41.96 22.84
CA ASP A 91 2.93 -42.04 22.51
C ASP A 91 3.49 -40.69 22.00
N ASP A 92 4.60 -40.74 21.29
CA ASP A 92 5.18 -39.59 20.60
C ASP A 92 4.21 -38.97 19.57
N GLY A 93 4.26 -37.66 19.43
CA GLY A 93 3.40 -36.96 18.48
C GLY A 93 3.82 -35.54 18.19
N ILE A 94 3.10 -34.90 17.29
CA ILE A 94 3.25 -33.47 16.99
C ILE A 94 1.90 -32.80 17.24
N PHE A 95 1.90 -31.73 18.01
CA PHE A 95 0.76 -30.84 18.16
C PHE A 95 1.11 -29.44 17.68
N LYS A 96 0.10 -28.65 17.32
CA LYS A 96 0.25 -27.29 16.84
C LYS A 96 -0.63 -26.33 17.62
N PHE A 97 -0.01 -25.28 18.15
CA PHE A 97 -0.68 -24.09 18.62
C PHE A 97 -0.96 -23.15 17.45
N THR A 98 -2.17 -22.60 17.38
CA THR A 98 -2.58 -21.55 16.44
C THR A 98 -3.18 -20.40 17.25
N VAL A 99 -2.44 -19.30 17.35
CA VAL A 99 -2.84 -18.07 18.03
C VAL A 99 -3.42 -17.11 16.99
N LYS A 100 -4.67 -16.68 17.17
CA LYS A 100 -5.36 -15.73 16.29
C LYS A 100 -4.86 -14.30 16.53
N GLU A 101 -5.12 -13.41 15.58
CA GLU A 101 -4.86 -11.98 15.73
C GLU A 101 -5.59 -11.41 16.97
N ASN A 102 -4.91 -10.54 17.72
CA ASN A 102 -5.49 -9.75 18.78
C ASN A 102 -5.97 -8.40 18.24
N THR A 103 -7.27 -8.25 18.08
CA THR A 103 -7.89 -7.01 17.62
C THR A 103 -8.23 -6.05 18.76
N THR A 104 -8.06 -6.46 20.02
CA THR A 104 -8.36 -5.62 21.19
C THR A 104 -7.12 -4.84 21.65
N PHE A 105 -7.35 -3.81 22.46
CA PHE A 105 -6.31 -2.94 23.01
C PHE A 105 -5.76 -3.42 24.35
N ASP A 106 -6.17 -4.61 24.77
CA ASP A 106 -5.67 -5.28 25.97
C ASP A 106 -4.74 -6.41 25.55
N ALA A 107 -3.57 -6.47 26.18
CA ALA A 107 -2.72 -7.65 26.06
C ALA A 107 -3.44 -8.84 26.70
N ARG A 108 -3.31 -10.02 26.10
CA ARG A 108 -4.01 -11.21 26.54
C ARG A 108 -3.05 -12.38 26.74
N SER A 109 -3.35 -13.17 27.75
CA SER A 109 -2.54 -14.31 28.15
C SER A 109 -3.45 -15.49 28.48
N VAL A 110 -2.98 -16.71 28.22
CA VAL A 110 -3.64 -17.94 28.68
C VAL A 110 -2.60 -19.00 29.04
N ASN A 111 -2.89 -19.80 30.08
CA ASN A 111 -2.07 -20.94 30.47
C ASN A 111 -2.67 -22.25 29.97
N PHE A 112 -1.81 -23.20 29.60
CA PHE A 112 -2.17 -24.56 29.22
C PHE A 112 -1.55 -25.56 30.19
N ALA A 113 -2.36 -26.53 30.60
CA ALA A 113 -1.96 -27.69 31.36
C ALA A 113 -1.75 -28.89 30.43
N PHE A 114 -0.72 -29.68 30.71
CA PHE A 114 -0.49 -30.97 30.06
C PHE A 114 -0.87 -32.08 31.04
N ILE A 115 -1.73 -32.99 30.61
CA ILE A 115 -2.21 -34.11 31.41
C ILE A 115 -1.68 -35.39 30.79
N VAL A 116 -1.06 -36.26 31.58
CA VAL A 116 -0.52 -37.55 31.14
C VAL A 116 -1.09 -38.64 32.04
N ASP A 117 -1.74 -39.63 31.43
CA ASP A 117 -2.43 -40.72 32.14
C ASP A 117 -3.32 -40.22 33.30
N GLY A 118 -3.99 -39.08 33.09
CA GLY A 118 -4.89 -38.44 34.06
C GLY A 118 -4.21 -37.58 35.14
N LYS A 119 -2.88 -37.40 35.09
CA LYS A 119 -2.13 -36.55 36.03
C LYS A 119 -1.58 -35.30 35.34
N GLU A 120 -1.89 -34.14 35.90
CA GLU A 120 -1.33 -32.86 35.44
C GLU A 120 0.19 -32.81 35.66
N GLN A 121 0.91 -32.43 34.61
CA GLN A 121 2.36 -32.28 34.61
C GLN A 121 2.75 -30.87 35.07
N PRO A 122 3.89 -30.70 35.74
CA PRO A 122 4.36 -29.40 36.23
C PRO A 122 4.98 -28.53 35.11
N ILE A 123 4.34 -28.49 33.94
CA ILE A 123 4.76 -27.70 32.78
C ILE A 123 3.91 -26.44 32.73
N LEU A 124 4.53 -25.29 32.95
CA LEU A 124 3.89 -24.01 32.68
C LEU A 124 4.06 -23.68 31.20
N PHE A 125 2.98 -23.76 30.43
CA PHE A 125 2.97 -23.31 29.05
C PHE A 125 2.02 -22.14 28.89
N ARG A 126 2.59 -20.94 28.78
CA ARG A 126 1.84 -19.70 28.68
C ARG A 126 1.88 -19.15 27.26
N VAL A 127 0.74 -18.73 26.74
CA VAL A 127 0.68 -17.95 25.50
C VAL A 127 0.45 -16.50 25.88
N ASP A 128 1.39 -15.63 25.55
CA ASP A 128 1.32 -14.19 25.71
C ASP A 128 1.20 -13.52 24.34
N GLN A 129 0.21 -12.65 24.20
CA GLN A 129 -0.02 -11.90 22.98
C GLN A 129 -0.20 -10.41 23.29
N GLU A 130 0.55 -9.60 22.54
CA GLU A 130 0.54 -8.14 22.67
C GLU A 130 -0.84 -7.52 22.38
N ALA A 131 -1.09 -6.35 22.97
CA ALA A 131 -2.24 -5.51 22.68
C ALA A 131 -2.15 -4.90 21.28
N ASN A 132 -3.29 -4.67 20.64
CA ASN A 132 -3.36 -3.76 19.49
C ASN A 132 -3.09 -2.31 19.94
N VAL A 133 -2.66 -1.46 19.00
CA VAL A 133 -2.38 -0.04 19.27
C VAL A 133 -3.44 0.82 18.58
N PRO A 134 -4.16 1.71 19.30
CA PRO A 134 -5.09 2.67 18.72
C PRO A 134 -4.41 3.54 17.67
N PHE A 135 -5.02 3.68 16.49
CA PHE A 135 -4.51 4.56 15.44
C PHE A 135 -5.63 5.21 14.63
N ILE A 136 -5.32 6.40 14.11
CA ILE A 136 -6.04 7.12 13.08
C ILE A 136 -5.00 7.63 12.09
N ILE A 137 -5.22 7.41 10.80
CA ILE A 137 -4.37 7.85 9.70
C ILE A 137 -5.27 8.55 8.67
N LEU A 138 -4.92 9.79 8.33
CA LEU A 138 -5.44 10.49 7.16
C LEU A 138 -4.57 10.10 5.97
N GLN A 139 -5.14 9.45 4.96
CA GLN A 139 -4.39 9.06 3.77
C GLN A 139 -4.25 10.26 2.83
N ASP A 140 -3.10 10.37 2.16
CA ASP A 140 -2.83 11.38 1.12
C ASP A 140 -3.04 12.83 1.58
N ALA A 141 -2.77 13.09 2.85
CA ALA A 141 -3.07 14.35 3.55
C ALA A 141 -1.85 14.96 4.26
N ALA A 142 -0.65 14.41 4.05
CA ALA A 142 0.56 14.81 4.77
C ALA A 142 0.94 16.29 4.51
N ASP A 143 0.73 16.75 3.28
CA ASP A 143 1.04 18.12 2.83
C ASP A 143 -0.17 19.08 2.94
N GLY A 144 -1.27 18.62 3.55
CA GLY A 144 -2.56 19.29 3.47
C GLY A 144 -3.38 18.84 2.27
N ILE A 145 -4.58 19.41 2.14
CA ILE A 145 -5.51 19.12 1.05
C ILE A 145 -5.79 20.44 0.33
N SER A 146 -5.43 20.52 -0.95
CA SER A 146 -5.74 21.67 -1.80
C SER A 146 -6.92 21.36 -2.72
N ILE A 147 -7.87 22.28 -2.79
CA ILE A 147 -9.05 22.13 -3.66
C ILE A 147 -9.28 23.40 -4.52
N PRO A 148 -9.87 23.23 -5.71
CA PRO A 148 -10.17 24.37 -6.59
C PRO A 148 -11.16 25.35 -5.97
N SER A 149 -11.15 26.58 -6.50
CA SER A 149 -12.11 27.63 -6.14
C SER A 149 -13.56 27.27 -6.49
N ALA A 150 -13.76 26.36 -7.45
CA ALA A 150 -15.07 25.87 -7.87
C ALA A 150 -15.78 25.09 -6.76
N GLU A 151 -17.11 25.00 -6.86
CA GLU A 151 -17.87 24.10 -6.01
C GLU A 151 -17.56 22.64 -6.37
N GLY A 152 -17.32 21.80 -5.36
CA GLY A 152 -16.96 20.41 -5.60
C GLY A 152 -16.82 19.59 -4.32
N ASN A 153 -16.93 18.27 -4.47
CA ASN A 153 -16.73 17.33 -3.37
C ASN A 153 -15.23 17.14 -3.11
N VAL A 154 -14.85 17.11 -1.84
CA VAL A 154 -13.54 16.67 -1.35
C VAL A 154 -13.73 15.39 -0.54
N ALA A 155 -13.00 14.34 -0.92
CA ALA A 155 -13.01 13.06 -0.22
C ALA A 155 -11.71 12.91 0.57
N ILE A 156 -11.84 12.55 1.84
CA ILE A 156 -10.74 12.45 2.80
C ILE A 156 -10.74 11.03 3.34
N PRO A 157 -9.87 10.14 2.83
CA PRO A 157 -9.82 8.76 3.28
C PRO A 157 -9.22 8.67 4.70
N VAL A 158 -9.87 7.89 5.55
CA VAL A 158 -9.50 7.67 6.94
C VAL A 158 -9.25 6.18 7.15
N LYS A 159 -8.10 5.84 7.73
CA LYS A 159 -7.81 4.48 8.20
C LYS A 159 -7.68 4.52 9.71
N ALA A 160 -8.55 3.79 10.41
CA ALA A 160 -8.54 3.73 11.86
C ALA A 160 -8.89 2.31 12.36
N ASN A 161 -8.53 2.00 13.60
CA ASN A 161 -9.02 0.83 14.34
C ASN A 161 -9.84 1.23 15.58
N VAL A 162 -10.19 2.50 15.70
CA VAL A 162 -11.01 3.07 16.76
C VAL A 162 -12.13 3.89 16.18
N ASP A 163 -13.21 4.05 16.95
CA ASP A 163 -14.25 5.03 16.62
C ASP A 163 -13.66 6.45 16.65
N TRP A 164 -14.09 7.28 15.71
CA TRP A 164 -13.61 8.64 15.55
C TRP A 164 -14.74 9.59 15.16
N ASN A 165 -14.52 10.87 15.45
CA ASN A 165 -15.35 11.99 14.99
C ASN A 165 -14.44 13.07 14.42
N TYR A 166 -15.00 13.98 13.62
CA TYR A 166 -14.28 15.14 13.13
C TYR A 166 -14.94 16.46 13.51
N THR A 167 -14.14 17.52 13.55
CA THR A 167 -14.59 18.90 13.63
C THR A 167 -13.85 19.76 12.60
N LEU A 168 -14.42 20.91 12.27
CA LEU A 168 -13.82 21.90 11.38
C LEU A 168 -13.62 23.22 12.14
N GLU A 169 -12.44 23.81 12.04
CA GLU A 169 -12.18 25.16 12.53
C GLU A 169 -12.40 26.18 11.40
N ASN A 170 -13.45 27.01 11.51
CA ASN A 170 -13.83 28.00 10.48
C ASN A 170 -14.19 27.37 9.12
N GLY A 171 -14.89 26.21 9.17
CA GLY A 171 -15.26 25.41 8.00
C GLY A 171 -16.66 25.65 7.45
N ASP A 172 -17.32 26.78 7.74
CA ASP A 172 -18.73 27.06 7.35
C ASP A 172 -19.01 26.95 5.84
N TRP A 173 -17.95 26.95 5.03
CA TRP A 173 -18.00 26.83 3.58
C TRP A 173 -17.90 25.38 3.07
N LEU A 174 -17.71 24.41 3.97
CA LEU A 174 -17.77 22.96 3.74
C LEU A 174 -19.06 22.41 4.36
N SER A 175 -19.82 21.63 3.58
CA SER A 175 -21.00 20.92 4.06
C SER A 175 -20.77 19.41 4.04
N GLU A 176 -21.17 18.70 5.10
CA GLU A 176 -21.07 17.24 5.15
C GLU A 176 -21.96 16.60 4.08
N VAL A 177 -21.38 15.71 3.27
CA VAL A 177 -22.10 14.89 2.29
C VAL A 177 -22.19 13.45 2.78
N GLU A 178 -21.08 12.90 3.30
CA GLU A 178 -20.97 11.52 3.75
C GLU A 178 -19.90 11.39 4.84
N VAL A 179 -20.20 10.62 5.89
CA VAL A 179 -19.21 10.14 6.85
C VAL A 179 -19.38 8.64 7.01
N SER A 180 -18.28 7.91 6.92
CA SER A 180 -18.22 6.47 7.12
C SER A 180 -16.95 6.13 7.90
N GLU A 181 -16.79 4.87 8.34
CA GLU A 181 -15.58 4.41 9.03
C GLU A 181 -14.27 4.63 8.25
N THR A 182 -14.36 4.76 6.92
CA THR A 182 -13.21 4.78 6.01
C THR A 182 -12.98 6.12 5.29
N LYS A 183 -13.90 7.08 5.40
CA LYS A 183 -13.78 8.38 4.70
C LYS A 183 -14.77 9.43 5.21
N ILE A 184 -14.39 10.69 4.97
CA ILE A 184 -15.25 11.87 5.07
C ILE A 184 -15.40 12.45 3.65
N VAL A 185 -16.61 12.82 3.25
CA VAL A 185 -16.88 13.56 2.01
C VAL A 185 -17.56 14.87 2.37
N LEU A 186 -16.93 15.98 1.98
CA LEU A 186 -17.44 17.33 2.19
C LEU A 186 -17.70 18.00 0.85
N LEU A 187 -18.76 18.79 0.74
CA LEU A 187 -19.01 19.67 -0.40
C LEU A 187 -18.45 21.06 -0.08
N ALA A 188 -17.43 21.48 -0.82
CA ALA A 188 -16.93 22.83 -0.77
C ALA A 188 -17.78 23.75 -1.63
N SER A 189 -18.33 24.81 -1.02
CA SER A 189 -18.96 25.89 -1.76
C SER A 189 -17.94 26.62 -2.65
N LYS A 190 -18.40 27.23 -3.76
CA LYS A 190 -17.54 28.05 -4.62
C LYS A 190 -16.93 29.21 -3.83
N ASN A 191 -15.61 29.34 -3.86
CA ASN A 191 -14.90 30.50 -3.33
C ASN A 191 -15.03 31.69 -4.31
N ARG A 192 -15.32 32.87 -3.77
CA ARG A 192 -15.42 34.13 -4.53
C ARG A 192 -14.46 35.21 -4.03
N GLY A 193 -13.74 34.95 -2.94
CA GLY A 193 -12.81 35.90 -2.33
C GLY A 193 -11.36 35.43 -2.46
N ASP A 194 -10.54 35.87 -1.52
CA ASP A 194 -9.16 35.40 -1.39
C ASP A 194 -9.10 33.90 -1.05
N GLU A 195 -7.90 33.34 -1.12
CA GLU A 195 -7.64 31.98 -0.65
C GLU A 195 -8.13 31.83 0.80
N ARG A 196 -8.75 30.69 1.09
CA ARG A 196 -9.29 30.39 2.42
C ARG A 196 -8.90 28.99 2.84
N SER A 197 -8.77 28.79 4.14
CA SER A 197 -8.41 27.50 4.70
C SER A 197 -9.21 27.17 5.95
N THR A 198 -9.39 25.89 6.22
CA THR A 198 -9.95 25.37 7.47
C THR A 198 -9.11 24.21 7.96
N LYS A 199 -9.06 24.04 9.27
CA LYS A 199 -8.42 22.86 9.88
C LYS A 199 -9.51 21.81 10.13
N LEU A 200 -9.30 20.62 9.56
CA LEU A 200 -10.06 19.43 9.93
C LEU A 200 -9.32 18.69 11.04
N ILE A 201 -10.02 18.41 12.13
CA ILE A 201 -9.50 17.70 13.30
C ILE A 201 -10.27 16.40 13.45
N ILE A 202 -9.60 15.26 13.44
CA ILE A 202 -10.17 13.95 13.76
C ILE A 202 -9.69 13.52 15.14
N SER A 203 -10.62 13.09 15.99
CA SER A 203 -10.33 12.62 17.35
C SER A 203 -11.13 11.36 17.70
N SER A 204 -10.62 10.57 18.65
CA SER A 204 -11.33 9.42 19.22
C SER A 204 -11.77 9.70 20.66
N ALA A 205 -13.05 9.51 20.96
CA ALA A 205 -13.57 9.69 22.32
C ALA A 205 -12.98 8.66 23.31
N GLY A 206 -12.71 7.44 22.84
CA GLY A 206 -12.09 6.38 23.64
C GLY A 206 -10.59 6.58 23.88
N TYR A 207 -9.95 7.42 23.04
CA TYR A 207 -8.52 7.70 23.10
C TYR A 207 -8.28 9.20 22.90
N PRO A 208 -8.48 10.04 23.95
CA PRO A 208 -8.46 11.50 23.81
C PRO A 208 -7.15 12.08 23.29
N ASP A 209 -6.02 11.40 23.53
CA ASP A 209 -4.71 11.82 23.04
C ASP A 209 -4.48 11.46 21.56
N LEU A 210 -5.37 10.64 20.96
CA LEU A 210 -5.31 10.25 19.56
C LEU A 210 -6.08 11.26 18.71
N THR A 211 -5.39 12.32 18.32
CA THR A 211 -5.90 13.36 17.42
C THR A 211 -5.05 13.47 16.15
N LYS A 212 -5.69 13.72 15.01
CA LYS A 212 -5.06 14.03 13.72
C LYS A 212 -5.64 15.30 13.16
N GLU A 213 -4.79 16.10 12.51
CA GLU A 213 -5.17 17.38 11.94
C GLU A 213 -4.70 17.44 10.49
N VAL A 214 -5.49 18.07 9.62
CA VAL A 214 -5.11 18.42 8.26
C VAL A 214 -5.67 19.79 7.89
N LEU A 215 -4.87 20.58 7.16
CA LEU A 215 -5.32 21.84 6.58
C LEU A 215 -6.00 21.57 5.24
N ILE A 216 -7.21 22.07 5.06
CA ILE A 216 -7.90 22.11 3.76
C ILE A 216 -7.83 23.54 3.26
N THR A 217 -7.18 23.75 2.12
CA THR A 217 -7.00 25.06 1.48
C THR A 217 -7.77 25.10 0.17
N GLN A 218 -8.63 26.11 0.02
CA GLN A 218 -9.37 26.36 -1.22
C GLN A 218 -8.82 27.59 -1.93
N SER A 219 -8.44 27.40 -3.20
CA SER A 219 -7.92 28.44 -4.10
C SER A 219 -8.83 29.68 -4.14
N SER A 220 -8.24 30.86 -4.31
CA SER A 220 -8.97 32.14 -4.47
C SER A 220 -9.98 32.07 -5.61
N GLY A 221 -11.09 32.81 -5.48
CA GLY A 221 -12.15 32.90 -6.48
C GLY A 221 -11.74 33.49 -7.82
N ASN A 222 -10.56 34.12 -7.91
CA ASN A 222 -9.98 34.57 -9.18
C ASN A 222 -9.25 33.46 -9.95
N VAL A 223 -9.02 32.29 -9.35
CA VAL A 223 -8.46 31.12 -10.05
C VAL A 223 -9.59 30.43 -10.82
N ILE A 224 -9.46 30.36 -12.15
CA ILE A 224 -10.52 29.84 -13.05
C ILE A 224 -10.14 28.54 -13.76
N LEU A 225 -8.87 28.14 -13.68
CA LEU A 225 -8.37 26.83 -14.11
C LEU A 225 -7.16 26.49 -13.23
N GLU A 226 -7.09 25.25 -12.75
CA GLU A 226 -5.98 24.71 -11.98
C GLU A 226 -5.85 23.22 -12.31
N GLU A 227 -4.65 22.79 -12.71
CA GLU A 227 -4.37 21.43 -13.14
C GLU A 227 -2.92 21.07 -12.81
N ASN A 228 -2.76 19.94 -12.12
CA ASN A 228 -1.48 19.38 -11.69
C ASN A 228 -1.28 17.93 -12.16
N PHE A 229 -2.22 17.41 -12.96
CA PHE A 229 -2.15 16.09 -13.59
C PHE A 229 -1.89 14.90 -12.65
N ASP A 230 -2.04 15.04 -11.33
CA ASP A 230 -1.80 13.97 -10.32
C ASP A 230 -2.70 12.74 -10.53
N TRP A 231 -3.83 12.93 -11.20
CA TRP A 231 -4.75 11.86 -11.59
C TRP A 231 -4.24 11.00 -12.76
N LEU A 232 -3.15 11.38 -13.42
CA LEU A 232 -2.46 10.57 -14.41
C LEU A 232 -1.38 9.71 -13.73
N ASN A 233 -1.43 8.40 -13.94
CA ASN A 233 -0.48 7.44 -13.36
C ASN A 233 0.06 6.48 -14.43
N TYR A 234 0.82 7.03 -15.39
CA TYR A 234 1.40 6.29 -16.50
C TYR A 234 2.92 6.39 -16.54
N GLY A 235 3.59 5.33 -16.97
CA GLY A 235 5.03 5.37 -17.26
C GLY A 235 5.89 5.65 -16.02
N SER A 236 6.70 6.70 -16.08
CA SER A 236 7.75 7.01 -15.11
C SER A 236 7.84 8.51 -14.86
N THR A 237 8.34 8.92 -13.70
CA THR A 237 8.74 10.31 -13.42
C THR A 237 10.01 10.71 -14.18
N ILE A 238 10.91 9.75 -14.42
CA ILE A 238 12.25 9.98 -15.00
C ILE A 238 12.15 10.36 -16.48
N PHE A 239 12.50 11.59 -16.82
CA PHE A 239 12.23 12.18 -18.14
C PHE A 239 12.74 11.35 -19.33
N TYR A 240 13.95 10.78 -19.26
CA TYR A 240 14.52 10.00 -20.36
C TYR A 240 13.87 8.62 -20.55
N THR A 241 13.10 8.14 -19.56
CA THR A 241 12.39 6.85 -19.61
C THR A 241 11.03 7.01 -20.28
N THR A 242 10.91 6.59 -21.54
CA THR A 242 9.65 6.74 -22.31
C THR A 242 8.77 5.49 -22.31
N SER A 243 9.14 4.44 -21.57
CA SER A 243 8.34 3.22 -21.48
C SER A 243 7.11 3.44 -20.60
N GLY A 244 5.95 2.97 -21.05
CA GLY A 244 4.70 2.98 -20.28
C GLY A 244 3.94 4.31 -20.28
N GLU A 245 4.41 5.34 -21.00
CA GLU A 245 3.63 6.56 -21.22
C GLU A 245 2.43 6.30 -22.14
N THR A 246 1.34 7.05 -21.94
CA THR A 246 0.09 6.84 -22.69
C THR A 246 -0.21 8.04 -23.56
N ARG A 247 -0.33 7.82 -24.87
CA ARG A 247 -0.71 8.89 -25.81
C ARG A 247 -2.16 9.34 -25.55
N MET A 248 -2.44 10.63 -25.71
CA MET A 248 -3.77 11.22 -25.46
C MET A 248 -4.92 10.55 -26.23
N ASP A 249 -4.66 10.01 -27.43
CA ASP A 249 -5.66 9.22 -28.17
C ASP A 249 -6.12 7.93 -27.46
N SER A 250 -5.40 7.50 -26.43
CA SER A 250 -5.64 6.28 -25.67
C SER A 250 -6.04 6.55 -24.22
N TRP A 251 -6.33 7.81 -23.88
CA TRP A 251 -6.89 8.17 -22.59
C TRP A 251 -8.28 7.56 -22.40
N THR A 252 -8.59 7.26 -21.14
CA THR A 252 -9.91 6.74 -20.74
C THR A 252 -10.98 7.82 -20.90
N ALA A 253 -12.26 7.41 -20.87
CA ALA A 253 -13.37 8.34 -20.94
C ALA A 253 -13.37 9.36 -19.79
N ASP A 254 -13.01 8.92 -18.57
CA ASP A 254 -12.98 9.77 -17.38
C ASP A 254 -11.83 10.79 -17.45
N GLU A 255 -10.67 10.39 -18.00
CA GLU A 255 -9.54 11.28 -18.25
C GLU A 255 -9.90 12.33 -19.31
N MET A 256 -10.55 11.92 -20.40
CA MET A 256 -11.00 12.84 -21.46
C MET A 256 -12.14 13.77 -21.00
N ALA A 257 -12.97 13.34 -20.04
CA ALA A 257 -14.06 14.14 -19.49
C ALA A 257 -13.58 15.41 -18.77
N ARG A 258 -12.28 15.50 -18.44
CA ARG A 258 -11.65 16.70 -17.87
C ARG A 258 -11.47 17.84 -18.88
N GLY A 259 -11.76 17.60 -20.15
CA GLY A 259 -11.88 18.64 -21.19
C GLY A 259 -10.57 19.04 -21.88
N TRP A 260 -9.45 18.41 -21.51
CA TRP A 260 -8.17 18.58 -22.20
C TRP A 260 -8.20 17.95 -23.60
N ASN A 261 -7.51 18.57 -24.54
CA ASN A 261 -7.45 18.10 -25.92
C ASN A 261 -6.08 18.36 -26.56
N SER A 262 -5.88 17.83 -27.76
CA SER A 262 -4.70 18.04 -28.59
C SER A 262 -5.10 17.95 -30.06
N THR A 263 -4.37 18.65 -30.92
CA THR A 263 -4.53 18.60 -32.36
C THR A 263 -4.08 17.24 -32.89
N VAL A 264 -4.89 16.64 -33.76
CA VAL A 264 -4.50 15.42 -34.49
C VAL A 264 -3.51 15.82 -35.58
N SER A 265 -2.28 15.33 -35.49
CA SER A 265 -1.23 15.60 -36.47
C SER A 265 -1.29 14.59 -37.62
N GLU A 266 -1.62 15.07 -38.83
CA GLU A 266 -1.61 14.27 -40.06
C GLU A 266 -0.18 13.78 -40.39
N ASP A 267 0.81 14.66 -40.22
CA ASP A 267 2.23 14.39 -40.43
C ASP A 267 2.78 13.31 -39.48
N ALA A 268 2.19 13.17 -38.28
CA ALA A 268 2.57 12.18 -37.28
C ALA A 268 1.70 10.91 -37.32
N GLY A 269 1.01 10.65 -38.44
CA GLY A 269 0.20 9.44 -38.63
C GLY A 269 -1.17 9.53 -37.97
N ASN A 270 -1.79 10.71 -37.99
CA ASN A 270 -3.09 11.01 -37.37
C ASN A 270 -3.12 10.75 -35.86
N GLN A 271 -2.10 11.24 -35.15
CA GLN A 271 -1.94 11.08 -33.71
C GLN A 271 -2.06 12.41 -32.98
N LYS A 272 -2.67 12.42 -31.79
CA LYS A 272 -2.44 13.47 -30.80
C LYS A 272 -1.08 13.24 -30.15
N VAL A 273 -0.09 14.06 -30.50
CA VAL A 273 1.31 13.84 -30.11
C VAL A 273 1.61 14.35 -28.69
N VAL A 274 0.68 14.10 -27.76
CA VAL A 274 0.78 14.41 -26.33
C VAL A 274 0.72 13.10 -25.56
N TYR A 275 1.57 12.97 -24.54
CA TYR A 275 1.71 11.74 -23.77
C TYR A 275 1.54 12.02 -22.28
N ALA A 276 0.60 11.32 -21.67
CA ALA A 276 0.44 11.25 -20.23
C ALA A 276 1.54 10.44 -19.58
N ARG A 277 2.04 10.97 -18.47
CA ARG A 277 2.98 10.34 -17.56
C ARG A 277 2.47 10.50 -16.13
N THR A 278 3.18 9.95 -15.16
CA THR A 278 2.78 10.03 -13.75
C THR A 278 2.93 11.47 -13.27
N GLY A 279 1.80 12.15 -13.06
CA GLY A 279 1.74 13.54 -12.59
C GLY A 279 2.06 14.64 -13.61
N PHE A 280 2.31 14.35 -14.89
CA PHE A 280 2.61 15.41 -15.88
C PHE A 280 2.41 14.96 -17.33
N LEU A 281 2.50 15.91 -18.26
CA LEU A 281 2.38 15.67 -19.70
C LEU A 281 3.70 15.87 -20.44
N LYS A 282 3.90 15.14 -21.53
CA LYS A 282 4.98 15.35 -22.50
C LYS A 282 4.41 15.79 -23.85
N LEU A 283 4.90 16.91 -24.36
CA LEU A 283 4.58 17.47 -25.67
C LEU A 283 5.57 16.97 -26.73
N GLY A 284 5.14 16.10 -27.62
CA GLY A 284 5.91 15.69 -28.79
C GLY A 284 6.65 14.36 -28.67
N LYS A 285 7.27 13.99 -29.79
CA LYS A 285 8.16 12.83 -29.97
C LYS A 285 9.26 13.19 -30.98
N THR A 286 10.14 12.25 -31.30
CA THR A 286 11.11 12.45 -32.40
C THR A 286 10.38 12.82 -33.70
N GLY A 287 10.77 13.93 -34.31
CA GLY A 287 10.24 14.43 -35.58
C GLY A 287 8.98 15.30 -35.48
N TYR A 288 8.31 15.36 -34.32
CA TYR A 288 6.99 16.00 -34.22
C TYR A 288 6.73 16.60 -32.84
N GLY A 289 6.30 17.85 -32.80
CA GLY A 289 5.71 18.47 -31.61
C GLY A 289 4.25 18.09 -31.44
N GLY A 290 3.78 18.13 -30.20
CA GLY A 290 2.35 18.02 -29.85
C GLY A 290 1.88 19.27 -29.12
N ASP A 291 0.62 19.63 -29.31
CA ASP A 291 -0.01 20.70 -28.56
C ASP A 291 -0.97 20.18 -27.49
N LEU A 292 -0.94 20.80 -26.31
CA LEU A 292 -1.94 20.64 -25.28
C LEU A 292 -2.90 21.83 -25.34
N ILE A 293 -4.20 21.55 -25.41
CA ILE A 293 -5.26 22.53 -25.45
C ILE A 293 -6.11 22.37 -24.18
N SER A 294 -6.28 23.45 -23.42
CA SER A 294 -7.08 23.44 -22.19
C SER A 294 -8.57 23.33 -22.47
N PRO A 295 -9.40 22.98 -21.47
CA PRO A 295 -10.82 23.32 -21.49
C PRO A 295 -11.02 24.82 -21.75
N ALA A 296 -12.20 25.19 -22.25
CA ALA A 296 -12.56 26.60 -22.42
C ALA A 296 -12.69 27.28 -21.04
N LEU A 297 -12.28 28.54 -20.94
CA LEU A 297 -12.36 29.36 -19.72
C LEU A 297 -13.81 29.80 -19.41
N SER A 298 -14.73 28.84 -19.41
CA SER A 298 -16.19 29.01 -19.31
C SER A 298 -16.67 29.73 -18.06
N ALA A 299 -15.80 29.90 -17.06
CA ALA A 299 -16.07 30.70 -15.87
C ALA A 299 -16.10 32.22 -16.14
N LEU A 300 -15.51 32.69 -17.24
CA LEU A 300 -15.51 34.10 -17.64
C LEU A 300 -16.88 34.52 -18.18
N THR A 301 -17.41 35.64 -17.70
CA THR A 301 -18.70 36.19 -18.15
C THR A 301 -18.55 37.38 -19.10
N GLU A 302 -17.35 37.94 -19.19
CA GLU A 302 -16.99 39.07 -20.05
C GLU A 302 -15.52 38.97 -20.48
N PRO A 303 -15.11 39.71 -21.52
CA PRO A 303 -13.69 39.78 -21.91
C PRO A 303 -12.81 40.23 -20.74
N THR A 304 -11.89 39.36 -20.31
CA THR A 304 -11.12 39.50 -19.07
C THR A 304 -9.64 39.24 -19.35
N ASN A 305 -8.75 40.00 -18.72
CA ASN A 305 -7.33 39.67 -18.74
C ASN A 305 -7.03 38.59 -17.71
N VAL A 306 -6.24 37.59 -18.11
CA VAL A 306 -5.87 36.48 -17.21
C VAL A 306 -4.37 36.26 -17.23
N LYS A 307 -3.82 35.89 -16.08
CA LYS A 307 -2.45 35.40 -15.95
C LYS A 307 -2.45 33.87 -15.96
N VAL A 308 -1.59 33.30 -16.78
CA VAL A 308 -1.30 31.87 -16.85
C VAL A 308 0.05 31.63 -16.19
N THR A 309 0.11 30.72 -15.22
CA THR A 309 1.35 30.21 -14.65
C THR A 309 1.41 28.70 -14.86
N PHE A 310 2.58 28.15 -15.15
CA PHE A 310 2.76 26.72 -15.39
C PHE A 310 4.22 26.34 -15.15
N LYS A 311 4.50 25.04 -15.04
CA LYS A 311 5.86 24.51 -15.03
C LYS A 311 6.20 23.82 -16.33
N ALA A 312 7.45 23.95 -16.75
CA ALA A 312 7.98 23.28 -17.93
C ALA A 312 9.42 22.80 -17.74
N VAL A 313 9.75 21.67 -18.36
CA VAL A 313 11.11 21.10 -18.35
C VAL A 313 11.44 20.53 -19.73
N PRO A 314 12.65 20.73 -20.28
CA PRO A 314 12.99 20.20 -21.59
C PRO A 314 13.50 18.75 -21.50
N TYR A 315 13.37 18.00 -22.60
CA TYR A 315 13.88 16.62 -22.64
C TYR A 315 15.40 16.56 -22.84
N LYS A 316 16.07 15.79 -21.97
CA LYS A 316 17.46 15.39 -22.11
C LYS A 316 17.57 13.87 -22.03
N THR A 317 18.46 13.26 -22.82
CA THR A 317 18.73 11.82 -22.68
C THR A 317 19.58 11.56 -21.43
N LYS A 318 19.59 10.31 -20.94
CA LYS A 318 20.51 9.90 -19.87
C LYS A 318 21.98 10.21 -20.17
N GLY A 319 22.37 10.12 -21.44
CA GLY A 319 23.72 10.44 -21.91
C GLY A 319 24.00 11.95 -22.11
N GLY A 320 23.07 12.81 -21.72
CA GLY A 320 23.23 14.27 -21.78
C GLY A 320 22.91 14.90 -23.13
N THR A 321 22.34 14.17 -24.08
CA THR A 321 21.91 14.76 -25.36
C THR A 321 20.61 15.54 -25.17
N GLU A 322 20.66 16.83 -25.47
CA GLU A 322 19.56 17.77 -25.33
C GLU A 322 18.76 17.87 -26.63
N ASP A 323 17.43 17.85 -26.53
CA ASP A 323 16.54 18.21 -27.64
C ASP A 323 16.61 19.73 -27.95
N ASP A 324 15.83 20.22 -28.90
CA ASP A 324 15.44 21.63 -28.91
C ASP A 324 14.44 21.87 -27.78
N ASN A 325 14.33 23.12 -27.33
CA ASN A 325 13.63 23.46 -26.08
C ASN A 325 12.70 24.67 -26.20
N ASN A 326 12.12 24.87 -27.39
CA ASN A 326 11.18 25.96 -27.62
C ASN A 326 9.75 25.52 -27.25
N LEU A 327 9.07 26.27 -26.39
CA LEU A 327 7.66 26.07 -26.07
C LEU A 327 6.85 27.23 -26.63
N LYS A 328 6.02 26.98 -27.63
CA LYS A 328 5.09 28.00 -28.16
C LYS A 328 3.84 28.06 -27.29
N VAL A 329 3.38 29.26 -27.00
CA VAL A 329 2.11 29.51 -26.30
C VAL A 329 1.20 30.37 -27.18
N SER A 330 -0.07 30.00 -27.23
CA SER A 330 -1.11 30.74 -27.97
C SER A 330 -2.49 30.44 -27.37
N VAL A 331 -3.54 30.99 -27.98
CA VAL A 331 -4.93 30.68 -27.63
C VAL A 331 -5.68 30.10 -28.82
N VAL A 332 -6.68 29.27 -28.54
CA VAL A 332 -7.75 28.93 -29.47
C VAL A 332 -8.98 29.73 -29.07
N GLY A 333 -9.57 30.46 -30.01
CA GLY A 333 -10.67 31.39 -29.74
C GLY A 333 -10.19 32.83 -29.47
N PRO A 334 -11.02 33.66 -28.82
CA PRO A 334 -10.68 35.06 -28.52
C PRO A 334 -9.47 35.21 -27.58
N GLY A 335 -8.89 36.41 -27.57
CA GLY A 335 -7.77 36.77 -26.69
C GLY A 335 -6.42 36.82 -27.40
N THR A 336 -5.40 37.35 -26.72
CA THR A 336 -4.03 37.46 -27.25
C THR A 336 -3.00 37.27 -26.16
N THR A 337 -2.03 36.40 -26.38
CA THR A 337 -0.94 36.15 -25.43
C THR A 337 0.08 37.29 -25.43
N SER A 338 0.63 37.62 -24.26
CA SER A 338 1.68 38.65 -24.10
C SER A 338 3.03 38.22 -24.69
N VAL A 339 3.23 36.92 -24.85
CA VAL A 339 4.38 36.29 -25.50
C VAL A 339 3.87 35.17 -26.41
N ASN A 340 4.65 34.78 -27.41
CA ASN A 340 4.31 33.69 -28.33
C ASN A 340 5.10 32.39 -28.06
N SER A 341 6.16 32.47 -27.25
CA SER A 341 7.03 31.34 -26.95
C SER A 341 7.95 31.60 -25.77
N PHE A 342 8.49 30.52 -25.23
CA PHE A 342 9.53 30.47 -24.21
C PHE A 342 10.67 29.57 -24.67
N THR A 343 11.90 29.91 -24.28
CA THR A 343 13.02 28.96 -24.29
C THR A 343 13.07 28.30 -22.93
N VAL A 344 12.96 26.98 -22.89
CA VAL A 344 12.87 26.18 -21.66
C VAL A 344 14.26 25.62 -21.34
N ASP A 345 15.08 26.39 -20.62
CA ASP A 345 16.53 26.13 -20.45
C ASP A 345 16.91 25.45 -19.10
N ASN A 346 15.93 25.10 -18.28
CA ASN A 346 16.11 24.37 -17.01
C ASN A 346 16.36 22.87 -17.26
N TRP A 347 17.52 22.53 -17.81
CA TRP A 347 17.87 21.16 -18.18
C TRP A 347 17.92 20.21 -16.97
N PRO A 348 17.36 18.98 -17.07
CA PRO A 348 17.49 17.96 -16.03
C PRO A 348 18.95 17.58 -15.74
N ASP A 349 19.26 17.44 -14.45
CA ASP A 349 20.49 16.83 -13.95
C ASP A 349 20.15 15.50 -13.28
N TYR A 350 20.46 14.39 -13.95
CA TYR A 350 20.10 13.06 -13.48
C TYR A 350 21.06 12.48 -12.44
N ASP A 351 22.20 13.12 -12.21
CA ASP A 351 23.12 12.73 -11.14
C ASP A 351 22.68 13.35 -9.81
N GLU A 352 22.19 14.60 -9.85
CA GLU A 352 21.61 15.29 -8.68
C GLU A 352 20.16 14.89 -8.40
N ASP A 353 19.34 14.68 -9.44
CA ASP A 353 17.90 14.36 -9.37
C ASP A 353 17.60 13.09 -10.20
N PRO A 354 17.98 11.90 -9.68
CA PRO A 354 17.83 10.64 -10.42
C PRO A 354 16.37 10.25 -10.69
N ASP A 355 15.44 10.73 -9.87
CA ASP A 355 14.00 10.44 -9.97
C ASP A 355 13.22 11.52 -10.74
N SER A 356 13.88 12.64 -11.09
CA SER A 356 13.30 13.78 -11.83
C SER A 356 12.11 14.45 -11.11
N THR A 357 12.18 14.52 -9.78
CA THR A 357 11.12 15.10 -8.93
C THR A 357 11.50 16.49 -8.44
N ASP A 358 12.76 16.70 -8.07
CA ASP A 358 13.20 17.94 -7.42
C ASP A 358 13.22 19.12 -8.38
N ILE A 359 13.49 18.89 -9.65
CA ILE A 359 13.44 19.91 -10.70
C ILE A 359 12.09 20.64 -10.80
N TRP A 360 10.98 19.97 -10.48
CA TRP A 360 9.66 20.60 -10.47
C TRP A 360 9.47 21.59 -9.31
N LEU A 361 10.30 21.51 -8.27
CA LEU A 361 10.25 22.43 -7.12
C LEU A 361 11.05 23.71 -7.36
N LYS A 362 11.88 23.75 -8.41
CA LYS A 362 12.79 24.86 -8.68
C LYS A 362 12.06 26.03 -9.34
N GLU A 363 12.41 27.25 -8.95
CA GLU A 363 11.78 28.48 -9.47
C GLU A 363 12.00 28.63 -10.98
N GLU A 364 13.17 28.24 -11.49
CA GLU A 364 13.50 28.28 -12.93
C GLU A 364 12.65 27.34 -13.79
N SER A 365 11.90 26.41 -13.18
CA SER A 365 10.94 25.58 -13.89
C SER A 365 9.58 26.27 -14.08
N THR A 366 9.36 27.43 -13.45
CA THR A 366 8.08 28.15 -13.47
C THR A 366 8.08 29.26 -14.53
N TYR A 367 7.02 29.28 -15.33
CA TYR A 367 6.83 30.23 -16.42
C TYR A 367 5.47 30.92 -16.28
N GLU A 368 5.36 32.16 -16.76
CA GLU A 368 4.10 32.88 -16.77
C GLU A 368 3.92 33.77 -18.01
N PHE A 369 2.67 33.95 -18.42
CA PHE A 369 2.26 34.93 -19.43
C PHE A 369 0.86 35.44 -19.16
N ILE A 370 0.50 36.52 -19.86
CA ILE A 370 -0.84 37.12 -19.79
C ILE A 370 -1.59 36.81 -21.08
N ILE A 371 -2.89 36.57 -20.96
CA ILE A 371 -3.83 36.61 -22.08
C ILE A 371 -4.69 37.85 -21.91
N MET A 372 -4.62 38.76 -22.88
CA MET A 372 -5.45 39.95 -22.93
C MET A 372 -6.78 39.63 -23.61
N GLY A 373 -7.89 40.05 -22.99
CA GLY A 373 -9.24 39.91 -23.56
C GLY A 373 -9.71 38.46 -23.76
N ALA A 374 -9.35 37.55 -22.86
CA ALA A 374 -9.88 36.19 -22.85
C ALA A 374 -11.39 36.20 -22.58
N THR A 375 -12.11 35.25 -23.17
CA THR A 375 -13.56 35.06 -23.02
C THR A 375 -13.87 33.63 -22.60
N ALA A 376 -15.16 33.32 -22.40
CA ALA A 376 -15.63 31.98 -22.08
C ALA A 376 -15.20 30.90 -23.11
N GLU A 377 -14.96 31.30 -24.37
CA GLU A 377 -14.55 30.44 -25.48
C GLU A 377 -13.03 30.29 -25.60
N THR A 378 -12.25 31.06 -24.84
CA THR A 378 -10.78 31.01 -24.90
C THR A 378 -10.28 29.68 -24.34
N GLN A 379 -9.39 29.02 -25.08
CA GLN A 379 -8.61 27.86 -24.63
C GLN A 379 -7.12 28.18 -24.72
N LEU A 380 -6.34 27.76 -23.73
CA LEU A 380 -4.88 27.82 -23.78
C LEU A 380 -4.35 26.79 -24.79
N ARG A 381 -3.27 27.12 -25.50
CA ARG A 381 -2.52 26.16 -26.30
C ARG A 381 -1.02 26.24 -25.98
N PHE A 382 -0.45 25.10 -25.59
CA PHE A 382 0.99 24.90 -25.42
C PHE A 382 1.50 23.94 -26.48
N LEU A 383 2.48 24.31 -27.30
CA LEU A 383 3.04 23.47 -28.38
C LEU A 383 4.55 23.32 -28.23
N GLY A 384 5.02 22.08 -28.11
CA GLY A 384 6.45 21.77 -28.11
C GLY A 384 7.08 21.97 -29.49
N GLY A 385 7.72 23.11 -29.72
CA GLY A 385 8.36 23.46 -30.99
C GLY A 385 7.35 23.73 -32.10
N ASP A 386 7.19 22.78 -33.02
CA ASP A 386 6.28 22.84 -34.15
C ASP A 386 5.68 21.45 -34.42
N PHE A 387 4.56 21.38 -35.13
CA PHE A 387 3.90 20.10 -35.41
C PHE A 387 4.80 19.16 -36.23
N ASN A 388 5.56 19.71 -37.17
CA ASN A 388 6.53 18.97 -37.98
C ASN A 388 7.94 19.50 -37.74
N LEU A 389 8.79 18.65 -37.20
CA LEU A 389 10.18 18.94 -36.88
C LEU A 389 11.15 18.18 -37.79
N VAL A 390 10.67 17.41 -38.78
CA VAL A 390 11.55 16.63 -39.65
C VAL A 390 12.45 17.57 -40.46
N GLY A 391 13.75 17.53 -40.20
CA GLY A 391 14.73 18.42 -40.83
C GLY A 391 14.77 19.85 -40.27
N VAL A 392 14.04 20.13 -39.18
CA VAL A 392 14.03 21.42 -38.48
C VAL A 392 14.78 21.29 -37.15
N GLY A 393 15.72 22.18 -36.88
CA GLY A 393 16.53 22.15 -35.65
C GLY A 393 17.23 20.79 -35.47
N LYS A 394 17.18 20.23 -34.26
CA LYS A 394 17.64 18.87 -33.95
C LYS A 394 16.64 17.77 -34.33
N GLY A 395 15.49 18.17 -34.90
CA GLY A 395 14.39 17.29 -35.28
C GLY A 395 13.60 16.75 -34.10
N LYS A 396 13.75 17.33 -32.90
CA LYS A 396 13.15 16.86 -31.64
C LYS A 396 13.01 18.05 -30.70
N ASN A 397 11.83 18.22 -30.10
CA ASN A 397 11.55 19.31 -29.15
C ASN A 397 10.56 18.85 -28.08
N ARG A 398 10.94 17.82 -27.30
CA ARG A 398 10.06 17.30 -26.24
C ARG A 398 10.12 18.22 -25.03
N ILE A 399 8.96 18.72 -24.61
CA ILE A 399 8.78 19.54 -23.41
C ILE A 399 7.82 18.83 -22.47
N PHE A 400 8.14 18.79 -21.19
CA PHE A 400 7.25 18.34 -20.13
C PHE A 400 6.50 19.53 -19.54
N LEU A 401 5.23 19.34 -19.17
CA LEU A 401 4.37 20.37 -18.61
C LEU A 401 3.60 19.88 -17.40
N ASP A 402 3.47 20.76 -16.42
CA ASP A 402 2.69 20.54 -15.21
C ASP A 402 2.24 21.87 -14.56
N ASP A 403 1.46 21.79 -13.48
CA ASP A 403 1.07 22.90 -12.59
C ASP A 403 0.45 24.11 -13.31
N ILE A 404 -0.44 23.85 -14.27
CA ILE A 404 -1.11 24.89 -15.06
C ILE A 404 -2.17 25.57 -14.20
N LYS A 405 -2.08 26.90 -14.09
CA LYS A 405 -3.03 27.73 -13.34
C LYS A 405 -3.37 29.00 -14.10
N VAL A 406 -4.65 29.34 -14.13
CA VAL A 406 -5.16 30.57 -14.75
C VAL A 406 -5.87 31.41 -13.71
N LYS A 407 -5.43 32.65 -13.55
CA LYS A 407 -6.00 33.62 -12.62
C LYS A 407 -6.51 34.85 -13.36
N ILE A 408 -7.68 35.36 -12.99
CA ILE A 408 -8.15 36.68 -13.39
C ILE A 408 -7.22 37.74 -12.78
N ILE A 409 -6.83 38.73 -13.58
CA ILE A 409 -6.04 39.89 -13.15
C ILE A 409 -6.80 41.18 -13.44
N GLU A 410 -6.61 42.18 -12.58
CA GLU A 410 -7.22 43.51 -12.69
C GLU A 410 -6.63 44.36 -13.83
#